data_AF-A0A1V3Q7S4-F1
#
_entry.id   AF-A0A1V3Q7S4-F1
#
_cell.length_a   1.000
_cell.length_b   1.000
_cell.length_c   1.000
_cell.angle_alpha   90.00
_cell.angle_beta   90.00
_cell.angle_gamma   90.00
#
_symmetry.space_group_name_H-M   'P 1'
#
loop_
_entity.id
_entity.type
_entity.pdbx_description
1 polymer ?
#
loop_
_entity_poly.entity_id
_entity_poly.type
_entity_poly.pdbx_seq_one_letter_code
_entity_poly.pdbx_strand_id
1 'polypeptide(L)'
;MSLKILDTCVNCDVCEPVCPNKAIALGEEFYVIDPALCTECIGHHDEPQCIEVCPVECIIVDPAHVESHEQLDLKYRHLMGKESAA
;
A
#
# COMPACT_ATOMS: atom_id res chain seq x y z
N MET A 1 -1.61 8.52 4.57
CA MET A 1 -2.33 8.60 3.31
C MET A 1 -2.35 7.20 2.75
N SER A 2 -3.39 6.81 2.03
CA SER A 2 -3.26 5.60 1.22
C SER A 2 -2.53 5.95 -0.07
N LEU A 3 -1.86 4.97 -0.64
CA LEU A 3 -1.49 5.01 -2.04
C LEU A 3 -2.63 4.44 -2.88
N LYS A 4 -2.65 4.78 -4.17
CA LYS A 4 -3.60 4.26 -5.16
C LYS A 4 -2.89 3.94 -6.47
N ILE A 5 -3.30 2.84 -7.09
CA ILE A 5 -2.84 2.41 -8.42
C ILE A 5 -3.79 3.00 -9.47
N LEU A 6 -3.22 3.57 -10.54
CA LEU A 6 -3.95 4.12 -11.68
C LEU A 6 -4.23 3.05 -12.75
N ASP A 7 -5.12 3.38 -13.68
CA ASP A 7 -5.51 2.54 -14.82
C ASP A 7 -4.39 2.31 -15.84
N THR A 8 -3.27 3.03 -15.72
CA THR A 8 -2.04 2.80 -16.51
C THR A 8 -1.22 1.60 -16.02
N CYS A 9 -1.70 0.87 -15.01
CA CYS A 9 -1.10 -0.38 -14.54
C CYS A 9 -1.04 -1.43 -15.66
N VAL A 10 0.07 -2.17 -15.71
CA VAL A 10 0.34 -3.20 -16.73
C VAL A 10 0.25 -4.64 -16.22
N ASN A 11 -0.29 -4.86 -15.01
CA ASN A 11 -0.46 -6.20 -14.40
C ASN A 11 0.83 -7.05 -14.43
N CYS A 12 1.93 -6.49 -13.91
CA CYS A 12 3.25 -7.13 -13.91
C CYS A 12 3.57 -7.92 -12.63
N ASP A 13 2.64 -7.99 -11.67
CA ASP A 13 2.70 -8.79 -10.44
C ASP A 13 3.82 -8.46 -9.42
N VAL A 14 4.68 -7.48 -9.70
CA VAL A 14 5.85 -7.19 -8.84
C VAL A 14 5.52 -6.41 -7.57
N CYS A 15 4.41 -5.65 -7.53
CA CYS A 15 4.07 -4.78 -6.39
C CYS A 15 3.34 -5.53 -5.25
N GLU A 16 2.55 -6.56 -5.57
CA GLU A 16 1.83 -7.38 -4.59
C GLU A 16 2.75 -8.02 -3.53
N PRO A 17 3.81 -8.78 -3.91
CA PRO A 17 4.63 -9.51 -2.94
C PRO A 17 5.49 -8.60 -2.05
N VAL A 18 5.72 -7.33 -2.44
CA VAL A 18 6.55 -6.40 -1.67
C VAL A 18 5.76 -5.59 -0.64
N CYS A 19 4.42 -5.67 -0.64
CA CYS A 19 3.62 -4.94 0.34
C CYS A 19 3.64 -5.66 1.70
N PRO A 20 4.22 -5.06 2.76
CA PRO A 20 4.36 -5.74 4.05
C PRO A 20 3.01 -6.04 4.72
N ASN A 21 1.99 -5.20 4.45
CA ASN A 21 0.65 -5.34 5.01
C ASN A 21 -0.32 -6.12 4.10
N LYS A 22 0.16 -6.67 2.96
CA LYS A 22 -0.68 -7.34 1.96
C LYS A 22 -1.88 -6.48 1.51
N ALA A 23 -1.64 -5.18 1.37
CA ALA A 23 -2.66 -4.22 0.97
C ALA A 23 -2.95 -4.24 -0.55
N ILE A 24 -2.13 -4.93 -1.34
CA ILE A 24 -2.20 -4.93 -2.80
C ILE A 24 -2.76 -6.27 -3.27
N ALA A 25 -3.74 -6.22 -4.17
CA ALA A 25 -4.32 -7.41 -4.80
C ALA A 25 -4.79 -7.10 -6.23
N LEU A 26 -4.92 -8.12 -7.07
CA LEU A 26 -5.50 -7.97 -8.41
C LEU A 26 -6.99 -7.64 -8.31
N GLY A 27 -7.40 -6.49 -8.87
CA GLY A 27 -8.79 -6.10 -9.02
C GLY A 27 -9.44 -6.68 -10.28
N GLU A 28 -10.51 -6.06 -10.76
CA GLU A 28 -11.20 -6.51 -11.98
C GLU A 28 -10.39 -6.26 -13.26
N GLU A 29 -9.68 -5.13 -13.34
CA GLU A 29 -8.92 -4.71 -14.53
C GLU A 29 -7.43 -4.53 -14.24
N PHE A 30 -7.11 -3.97 -13.08
CA PHE A 30 -5.75 -3.70 -12.64
C PHE A 30 -5.59 -3.93 -11.14
N TYR A 31 -4.35 -3.95 -10.67
CA TYR A 31 -4.03 -4.05 -9.25
C TYR A 31 -4.65 -2.90 -8.44
N VAL A 32 -5.17 -3.20 -7.25
CA VAL A 32 -5.79 -2.23 -6.34
C VAL A 32 -5.11 -2.24 -4.98
N ILE A 33 -5.14 -1.10 -4.30
CA ILE A 33 -4.66 -0.95 -2.92
C ILE A 33 -5.86 -0.82 -1.99
N ASP A 34 -5.93 -1.65 -0.94
CA ASP A 34 -6.86 -1.47 0.17
C ASP A 34 -6.34 -0.36 1.11
N PRO A 35 -7.03 0.79 1.20
CA PRO A 35 -6.61 1.90 2.04
C PRO A 35 -6.63 1.57 3.54
N ALA A 36 -7.39 0.57 3.96
CA ALA A 36 -7.42 0.12 5.36
C ALA A 36 -6.13 -0.59 5.77
N LEU A 37 -5.36 -1.12 4.81
CA LEU A 37 -4.11 -1.85 5.03
C LEU A 37 -2.87 -1.06 4.61
N CYS A 38 -3.00 -0.08 3.72
CA CYS A 38 -1.89 0.74 3.28
C CYS A 38 -1.40 1.68 4.39
N THR A 39 -0.12 1.55 4.79
CA THR A 39 0.55 2.46 5.75
C THR A 39 1.61 3.33 5.08
N GLU A 40 1.64 3.40 3.75
CA GLU A 40 2.78 3.99 3.00
C GLU A 40 4.13 3.37 3.38
N CYS A 41 4.11 2.11 3.83
CA CYS A 41 5.25 1.40 4.42
C CYS A 41 5.79 1.98 5.73
N ILE A 42 5.18 3.01 6.31
CA ILE A 42 5.54 3.51 7.65
C ILE A 42 5.46 2.36 8.66
N GLY A 43 6.50 2.27 9.49
CA GLY A 43 6.71 1.20 10.45
C GLY A 43 7.52 0.02 9.93
N HIS A 44 7.68 -0.12 8.61
CA HIS A 44 8.46 -1.19 7.97
C HIS A 44 9.67 -0.68 7.19
N HIS A 45 9.48 0.37 6.39
CA HIS A 45 10.49 0.94 5.49
C HIS A 45 10.40 2.47 5.46
N ASP A 46 11.47 3.12 5.04
CA ASP A 46 11.51 4.59 4.90
C ASP A 46 10.73 5.08 3.66
N GLU A 47 10.63 4.24 2.63
CA GLU A 47 9.99 4.55 1.35
C GLU A 47 8.97 3.48 0.94
N PRO A 48 7.91 3.83 0.17
CA PRO A 48 6.93 2.85 -0.28
C PRO A 48 7.48 1.84 -1.28
N GLN A 49 7.62 0.58 -0.85
CA GLN A 49 8.24 -0.47 -1.65
C GLN A 49 7.51 -0.74 -2.98
N CYS A 50 6.18 -0.58 -3.00
CA CYS A 50 5.39 -0.76 -4.22
C CYS A 50 5.69 0.30 -5.30
N ILE A 51 6.07 1.52 -4.91
CA ILE A 51 6.46 2.58 -5.85
C ILE A 51 7.82 2.23 -6.47
N GLU A 52 8.79 1.83 -5.65
CA GLU A 52 10.16 1.50 -6.08
C GLU A 52 10.21 0.39 -7.14
N VAL A 53 9.27 -0.56 -7.08
CA VAL A 53 9.24 -1.69 -8.02
C VAL A 53 8.31 -1.48 -9.21
N CYS A 54 7.52 -0.40 -9.25
CA CYS A 54 6.54 -0.18 -10.31
C CYS A 54 7.23 0.24 -11.63
N PRO A 55 7.15 -0.57 -12.71
CA PRO A 55 7.89 -0.27 -13.95
C PRO A 55 7.28 0.87 -14.78
N VAL A 56 6.08 1.33 -14.44
CA VAL A 56 5.32 2.36 -15.18
C VAL A 56 4.88 3.53 -14.30
N GLU A 57 5.43 3.61 -13.07
CA GLU A 57 5.22 4.74 -12.14
C GLU A 57 3.74 5.11 -11.93
N CYS A 58 2.84 4.11 -11.91
CA CYS A 58 1.39 4.32 -11.87
C CYS A 58 0.80 4.31 -10.45
N ILE A 59 1.62 4.45 -9.42
CA ILE A 59 1.19 4.43 -8.00
C ILE A 59 1.38 5.83 -7.42
N ILE A 60 0.29 6.45 -6.96
CA ILE A 60 0.27 7.83 -6.47
C ILE A 60 -0.32 7.90 -5.06
N VAL A 61 -0.15 9.05 -4.40
CA VAL A 61 -0.92 9.37 -3.18
C VAL A 61 -2.40 9.44 -3.53
N ASP A 62 -3.24 8.75 -2.76
CA ASP A 62 -4.69 8.78 -2.93
C ASP A 62 -5.27 10.06 -2.32
N PRO A 63 -5.79 11.02 -3.11
CA PRO A 63 -6.38 12.24 -2.59
C PRO A 63 -7.66 11.99 -1.78
N ALA A 64 -8.31 10.83 -1.92
CA ALA A 64 -9.50 10.47 -1.14
C ALA A 64 -9.15 9.93 0.25
N HIS A 65 -7.90 9.51 0.48
CA HIS A 65 -7.45 8.89 1.72
C HIS A 65 -6.18 9.59 2.23
N VAL A 66 -6.26 10.90 2.46
CA VAL A 66 -5.15 11.65 3.06
C VAL A 66 -5.10 11.36 4.56
N GLU A 67 -3.94 10.93 5.06
CA GLU A 67 -3.70 10.65 6.48
C GLU A 67 -2.32 11.18 6.87
N SER A 68 -2.17 11.69 8.08
CA SER A 68 -0.90 12.14 8.63
C SER A 68 0.02 10.96 8.96
N HIS A 69 1.31 11.26 9.18
CA HIS A 69 2.27 10.27 9.67
C HIS A 69 1.78 9.60 10.98
N GLU A 70 1.22 10.37 11.92
CA GLU A 70 0.72 9.82 13.18
C GLU A 70 -0.43 8.82 12.95
N GLN A 71 -1.35 9.13 12.02
CA GLN A 71 -2.45 8.23 11.66
C GLN A 71 -1.94 6.92 11.04
N LEU A 72 -0.91 6.99 10.19
CA LEU A 72 -0.29 5.83 9.56
C LEU A 72 0.45 4.94 10.55
N ASP A 73 1.18 5.55 11.49
CA ASP A 73 1.85 4.82 12.58
C ASP A 73 0.85 4.12 13.50
N LEU A 74 -0.27 4.78 13.84
CA LEU A 74 -1.37 4.14 14.59
C LEU A 74 -1.97 2.96 13.82
N LYS A 75 -2.20 3.11 12.50
CA LYS A 75 -2.68 2.04 11.63
C LYS A 75 -1.70 0.86 11.63
N TYR A 76 -0.41 1.11 11.44
CA TYR A 76 0.64 0.09 11.51
C TYR A 76 0.61 -0.70 12.83
N ARG A 77 0.61 0.01 13.97
CA ARG A 77 0.56 -0.64 15.29
C ARG A 77 -0.68 -1.53 15.47
N HIS A 78 -1.82 -1.09 14.95
CA HIS A 78 -3.05 -1.88 14.98
C HIS A 78 -2.97 -3.14 14.12
N LEU A 79 -2.38 -3.06 12.93
CA LEU A 79 -2.19 -4.21 12.04
C LEU A 79 -1.23 -5.24 12.64
N MET A 80 -0.07 -4.80 13.13
CA MET A 80 0.92 -5.69 13.75
C MET A 80 0.42 -6.31 15.07
N GLY A 81 -0.35 -5.54 15.85
CA GLY A 81 -0.99 -6.04 17.06
C GLY A 81 -2.03 -7.13 16.78
N LYS A 82 -2.68 -7.10 15.61
CA LYS A 82 -3.60 -8.17 15.17
C LYS A 82 -2.88 -9.40 14.65
N GLU A 83 -1.76 -9.24 13.95
CA GLU A 83 -0.98 -10.36 13.41
C GLU A 83 -0.35 -11.22 14.51
N SER A 84 0.04 -10.62 15.64
CA SER A 84 0.55 -11.36 16.81
C SER A 84 -0.53 -12.10 17.61
N ALA A 85 -1.82 -11.88 17.32
CA ALA A 85 -2.95 -12.49 18.01
C ALA A 85 -3.64 -13.61 17.21
N ALA A 86 -3.16 -13.91 16.01
CA ALA A 86 -3.66 -14.96 15.10
C ALA A 86 -2.69 -16.14 15.03
#